data_AF-A0A258TT27-F1
#
_entry.id   AF-A0A258TT27-F1
#
_cell.length_a   1.000
_cell.length_b   1.000
_cell.length_c   1.000
_cell.angle_alpha   90.00
_cell.angle_beta   90.00
_cell.angle_gamma   90.00
#
_symmetry.space_group_name_H-M   'P 1'
#
loop_
_entity.id
_entity.type
_entity.pdbx_description
1 polymer ?
#
loop_
_entity_poly.entity_id
_entity_poly.type
_entity_poly.pdbx_seq_one_letter_code
_entity_poly.pdbx_strand_id
1 'polypeptide(L)'
;MKKSLLIPVLFLMATGVQVAQAAVTTYNVVETFFEPDTQPRDSIFKGTFDFDNVTQSVTNLQGWLSESMTGNPGAPGVDGDYGMTWLNLTHQLSSVYDATLGGLLVTTFLNDNTNTFTNAGGGDGWSPQSGVDNGGVYFGWPKPAKNPGNAYAMIFVNTTNPLASLTQAQIDKLAYADCAPGGMMGAVCMTGTSVAGYGSIGTMSGVPVSQFITAAPVPEPETYAMMLAGLGMLGFVARNRRQAAG
;
A
#
# COMPACT_ATOMS: atom_id res chain seq x y z
N MET A 1 -77.08 -5.65 -8.93
CA MET A 1 -76.03 -6.60 -8.48
C MET A 1 -74.69 -6.09 -8.98
N LYS A 2 -73.94 -5.33 -8.16
CA LYS A 2 -72.57 -4.87 -8.47
C LYS A 2 -71.61 -5.75 -7.68
N LYS A 3 -70.80 -6.57 -8.36
CA LYS A 3 -69.72 -7.34 -7.73
C LYS A 3 -68.43 -6.53 -7.88
N SER A 4 -67.98 -5.92 -6.78
CA SER A 4 -66.65 -5.32 -6.70
C SER A 4 -65.65 -6.42 -6.37
N LEU A 5 -64.74 -6.70 -7.29
CA LEU A 5 -63.56 -7.54 -7.04
C LEU A 5 -62.50 -6.68 -6.35
N LEU A 6 -62.14 -7.01 -5.11
CA LEU A 6 -60.97 -6.48 -4.42
C LEU A 6 -59.83 -7.49 -4.59
N ILE A 7 -58.76 -7.08 -5.27
CA ILE A 7 -57.50 -7.85 -5.38
C ILE A 7 -56.61 -7.37 -4.23
N PRO A 8 -56.18 -8.24 -3.30
CA PRO A 8 -55.20 -7.86 -2.29
C PRO A 8 -53.81 -7.79 -2.95
N VAL A 9 -53.22 -6.60 -2.98
CA VAL A 9 -51.81 -6.41 -3.33
C VAL A 9 -50.99 -6.87 -2.14
N LEU A 10 -50.33 -8.02 -2.28
CA LEU A 10 -49.41 -8.57 -1.30
C LEU A 10 -48.09 -7.78 -1.41
N PHE A 11 -47.83 -6.90 -0.44
CA PHE A 11 -46.58 -6.16 -0.32
C PHE A 11 -45.52 -7.09 0.27
N LEU A 12 -44.69 -7.70 -0.58
CA LEU A 12 -43.49 -8.42 -0.10
C LEU A 12 -42.46 -7.37 0.35
N MET A 13 -42.32 -7.19 1.67
CA MET A 13 -41.14 -6.55 2.23
C MET A 13 -39.97 -7.51 2.12
N ALA A 14 -39.13 -7.33 1.10
CA ALA A 14 -37.81 -7.96 1.07
C ALA A 14 -36.97 -7.30 2.17
N THR A 15 -36.87 -7.96 3.33
CA THR A 15 -35.86 -7.62 4.31
C THR A 15 -34.50 -7.88 3.66
N GLY A 16 -33.75 -6.81 3.44
CA GLY A 16 -32.39 -6.89 2.92
C GLY A 16 -31.53 -7.69 3.88
N VAL A 17 -31.34 -8.98 3.58
CA VAL A 17 -30.26 -9.75 4.18
C VAL A 17 -28.99 -9.07 3.70
N GLN A 18 -28.28 -8.40 4.61
CA GLN A 18 -26.89 -8.03 4.37
C GLN A 18 -26.10 -9.34 4.30
N VAL A 19 -26.01 -9.89 3.08
CA VAL A 19 -25.06 -10.96 2.80
C VAL A 19 -23.69 -10.30 2.98
N ALA A 20 -22.98 -10.65 4.05
CA ALA A 20 -21.56 -10.34 4.15
C ALA A 20 -20.88 -11.02 2.96
N GLN A 21 -20.69 -10.28 1.88
CA GLN A 21 -19.93 -10.79 0.75
C GLN A 21 -18.49 -10.94 1.23
N ALA A 22 -17.93 -12.13 1.03
CA ALA A 22 -16.49 -12.32 1.01
C ALA A 22 -15.95 -11.35 -0.04
N ALA A 23 -15.28 -10.30 0.43
CA ALA A 23 -14.91 -9.17 -0.41
C ALA A 23 -13.42 -8.95 -0.23
N VAL A 24 -12.66 -9.37 -1.24
CA VAL A 24 -11.31 -8.86 -1.45
C VAL A 24 -11.46 -7.45 -2.00
N THR A 25 -10.97 -6.47 -1.27
CA THR A 25 -11.06 -5.05 -1.66
C THR A 25 -9.65 -4.50 -1.84
N THR A 26 -9.45 -3.81 -2.96
CA THR A 26 -8.20 -3.09 -3.21
C THR A 26 -8.25 -1.72 -2.54
N TYR A 27 -7.17 -1.37 -1.84
CA TYR A 27 -6.98 -0.10 -1.19
C TYR A 27 -5.73 0.59 -1.73
N ASN A 28 -5.75 1.93 -1.74
CA ASN A 28 -4.55 2.73 -1.90
C ASN A 28 -3.97 3.04 -0.51
N VAL A 29 -2.64 3.15 -0.42
CA VAL A 29 -1.92 3.56 0.78
C VAL A 29 -0.92 4.66 0.42
N VAL A 30 -0.83 5.68 1.27
CA VAL A 30 0.21 6.70 1.21
C VAL A 30 0.85 6.82 2.59
N GLU A 31 2.15 6.64 2.67
CA GLU A 31 2.94 6.90 3.87
C GLU A 31 3.83 8.11 3.67
N THR A 32 4.10 8.83 4.75
CA THR A 32 5.07 9.92 4.77
C THR A 32 6.00 9.74 5.95
N PHE A 33 7.28 9.85 5.65
CA PHE A 33 8.37 9.88 6.61
C PHE A 33 9.00 11.27 6.54
N PHE A 34 9.05 11.95 7.67
CA PHE A 34 9.68 13.26 7.75
C PHE A 34 11.19 13.08 7.72
N GLU A 35 11.85 13.80 6.80
CA GLU A 35 13.30 13.72 6.60
C GLU A 35 13.96 15.07 6.89
N PRO A 36 14.44 15.31 8.12
CA PRO A 36 14.99 16.60 8.53
C PRO A 36 16.16 17.06 7.64
N ASP A 37 17.00 16.12 7.21
CA ASP A 37 18.24 16.43 6.52
C ASP A 37 18.07 16.60 5.00
N THR A 38 16.90 16.28 4.44
CA THR A 38 16.59 16.46 3.00
C THR A 38 15.51 17.50 2.74
N GLN A 39 15.08 18.23 3.77
CA GLN A 39 14.02 19.24 3.66
C GLN A 39 14.22 20.18 2.46
N PRO A 40 13.13 20.55 1.75
CA PRO A 40 11.72 20.27 2.06
C PRO A 40 11.20 18.92 1.52
N ARG A 41 12.10 17.97 1.19
CA ARG A 41 11.74 16.65 0.66
C ARG A 41 11.63 15.63 1.79
N ASP A 42 10.45 15.02 1.88
CA ASP A 42 10.15 13.88 2.74
C ASP A 42 10.16 12.58 1.91
N SER A 43 10.40 11.44 2.56
CA SER A 43 10.28 10.14 1.92
C SER A 43 8.80 9.71 1.92
N ILE A 44 8.29 9.31 0.76
CA ILE A 44 6.88 9.01 0.54
C ILE A 44 6.78 7.64 -0.10
N PHE A 45 5.96 6.76 0.48
CA PHE A 45 5.53 5.54 -0.17
C PHE A 45 4.09 5.72 -0.68
N LYS A 46 3.85 5.42 -1.96
CA LYS A 46 2.52 5.43 -2.59
C LYS A 46 2.26 4.06 -3.19
N GLY A 47 1.28 3.34 -2.68
CA GLY A 47 1.04 1.97 -3.09
C GLY A 47 -0.41 1.54 -3.09
N THR A 48 -0.61 0.28 -3.41
CA THR A 48 -1.88 -0.42 -3.39
C THR A 48 -1.71 -1.78 -2.75
N PHE A 49 -2.76 -2.29 -2.11
CA PHE A 49 -2.83 -3.66 -1.61
C PHE A 49 -4.26 -4.19 -1.66
N ASP A 50 -4.40 -5.51 -1.67
CA ASP A 50 -5.66 -6.20 -1.56
C ASP A 50 -5.85 -6.72 -0.14
N PHE A 51 -7.02 -6.50 0.44
CA PHE A 51 -7.39 -7.00 1.76
C PHE A 51 -8.60 -7.92 1.66
N ASP A 52 -8.44 -9.14 2.18
CA ASP A 52 -9.50 -10.12 2.33
C ASP A 52 -10.09 -10.02 3.74
N ASN A 53 -11.35 -9.58 3.84
CA ASN A 53 -12.04 -9.40 5.11
C ASN A 53 -12.43 -10.72 5.82
N VAL A 54 -12.40 -11.84 5.10
CA VAL A 54 -12.72 -13.17 5.65
C VAL A 54 -11.48 -13.78 6.30
N THR A 55 -10.36 -13.80 5.57
CA THR A 55 -9.10 -14.35 6.07
C THR A 55 -8.29 -13.34 6.89
N GLN A 56 -8.69 -12.06 6.86
CA GLN A 56 -7.97 -10.95 7.47
C GLN A 56 -6.52 -10.84 6.97
N SER A 57 -6.29 -11.17 5.69
CA SER A 57 -4.96 -11.15 5.07
C SER A 57 -4.79 -10.00 4.08
N VAL A 58 -3.55 -9.53 3.95
CA VAL A 58 -3.13 -8.59 2.91
C VAL A 58 -2.32 -9.32 1.84
N THR A 59 -2.62 -9.05 0.58
CA THR A 59 -1.89 -9.53 -0.59
C THR A 59 -1.62 -8.39 -1.58
N ASN A 60 -0.71 -8.62 -2.54
CA ASN A 60 -0.44 -7.69 -3.64
C ASN A 60 -0.05 -6.27 -3.19
N LEU A 61 0.63 -6.12 -2.04
CA LEU A 61 1.23 -4.86 -1.66
C LEU A 61 2.36 -4.50 -2.63
N GLN A 62 2.16 -3.41 -3.36
CA GLN A 62 3.13 -2.86 -4.31
C GLN A 62 2.99 -1.33 -4.37
N GLY A 63 4.03 -0.64 -4.81
CA GLY A 63 4.00 0.81 -4.89
C GLY A 63 5.33 1.44 -5.25
N TRP A 64 5.40 2.75 -5.04
CA TRP A 64 6.55 3.57 -5.34
C TRP A 64 7.07 4.23 -4.08
N LEU A 65 8.37 4.09 -3.82
CA LEU A 65 9.07 4.76 -2.72
C LEU A 65 9.93 5.87 -3.30
N SER A 66 9.79 7.10 -2.80
CA SER A 66 10.63 8.23 -3.23
C SER A 66 11.98 8.24 -2.52
N GLU A 67 13.04 8.61 -3.24
CA GLU A 67 14.38 8.81 -2.67
C GLU A 67 14.58 10.31 -2.34
N SER A 68 14.37 10.72 -1.07
CA SER A 68 14.39 12.13 -0.63
C SER A 68 15.73 12.84 -0.82
N MET A 69 16.84 12.09 -0.88
CA MET A 69 18.17 12.62 -1.18
C MET A 69 18.35 13.00 -2.65
N THR A 70 17.40 12.68 -3.52
CA THR A 70 17.40 13.03 -4.94
C THR A 70 16.45 14.22 -5.22
N GLY A 71 16.35 14.64 -6.48
CA GLY A 71 15.48 15.75 -6.89
C GLY A 71 16.07 17.14 -6.64
N ASN A 72 15.23 18.18 -6.75
CA ASN A 72 15.63 19.58 -6.63
C ASN A 72 14.77 20.33 -5.58
N PRO A 73 15.35 20.76 -4.43
CA PRO A 73 14.62 21.50 -3.39
C PRO A 73 13.99 22.81 -3.88
N GLY A 74 14.58 23.45 -4.90
CA GLY A 74 14.12 24.74 -5.41
C GLY A 74 13.02 24.64 -6.46
N ALA A 75 12.63 23.43 -6.86
CA ALA A 75 11.64 23.19 -7.91
C ALA A 75 10.61 22.14 -7.44
N PRO A 76 9.65 22.52 -6.58
CA PRO A 76 8.55 21.63 -6.26
C PRO A 76 7.77 21.31 -7.55
N GLY A 77 7.66 20.03 -7.88
CA GLY A 77 6.78 19.59 -8.96
C GLY A 77 5.31 19.78 -8.58
N VAL A 78 4.40 19.36 -9.46
CA VAL A 78 2.96 19.64 -9.33
C VAL A 78 2.33 19.13 -8.03
N ASP A 79 2.89 18.06 -7.45
CA ASP A 79 2.43 17.44 -6.21
C ASP A 79 3.43 17.61 -5.05
N GLY A 80 4.38 18.55 -5.17
CA GLY A 80 5.46 18.71 -4.19
C GLY A 80 6.40 17.50 -4.14
N ASP A 81 6.58 16.80 -5.27
CA ASP A 81 7.46 15.63 -5.40
C ASP A 81 8.93 16.00 -5.60
N TYR A 82 9.22 17.29 -5.83
CA TYR A 82 10.55 17.86 -6.07
C TYR A 82 11.38 17.14 -7.14
N GLY A 83 10.74 16.41 -8.06
CA GLY A 83 11.43 15.56 -9.03
C GLY A 83 12.31 14.48 -8.39
N MET A 84 11.93 13.97 -7.22
CA MET A 84 12.59 12.82 -6.60
C MET A 84 12.54 11.60 -7.51
N THR A 85 13.57 10.77 -7.42
CA THR A 85 13.59 9.44 -8.02
C THR A 85 12.63 8.53 -7.27
N TRP A 86 11.97 7.63 -7.99
CA TRP A 86 10.99 6.71 -7.44
C TRP A 86 11.40 5.27 -7.73
N LEU A 87 11.46 4.46 -6.67
CA LEU A 87 11.75 3.03 -6.71
C LEU A 87 10.44 2.25 -6.79
N ASN A 88 10.34 1.27 -7.68
CA ASN A 88 9.14 0.45 -7.85
C ASN A 88 9.22 -0.83 -7.01
N LEU A 89 8.53 -0.83 -5.87
CA LEU A 89 8.50 -1.94 -4.93
C LEU A 89 7.33 -2.86 -5.31
N THR A 90 7.63 -4.09 -5.71
CA THR A 90 6.65 -5.03 -6.29
C THR A 90 6.61 -6.39 -5.62
N HIS A 91 7.40 -6.59 -4.57
CA HIS A 91 7.60 -7.89 -3.94
C HIS A 91 7.11 -7.83 -2.49
N GLN A 92 5.84 -8.18 -2.24
CA GLN A 92 5.34 -8.37 -0.87
C GLN A 92 5.94 -9.64 -0.27
N LEU A 93 6.97 -9.51 0.57
CA LEU A 93 7.70 -10.65 1.14
C LEU A 93 7.45 -10.86 2.64
N SER A 94 6.75 -9.94 3.30
CA SER A 94 6.41 -10.07 4.72
C SER A 94 4.99 -9.59 5.01
N SER A 95 4.30 -10.31 5.90
CA SER A 95 2.99 -9.96 6.45
C SER A 95 2.87 -10.60 7.84
N VAL A 96 2.97 -9.80 8.89
CA VAL A 96 3.07 -10.25 10.27
C VAL A 96 1.96 -9.61 11.10
N TYR A 97 1.16 -10.43 11.78
CA TYR A 97 0.12 -9.94 12.67
C TYR A 97 0.72 -9.51 14.02
N ASP A 98 0.38 -8.30 14.44
CA ASP A 98 0.69 -7.76 15.75
C ASP A 98 -0.61 -7.66 16.56
N ALA A 99 -0.76 -8.54 17.54
CA ALA A 99 -1.94 -8.60 18.40
C ALA A 99 -2.07 -7.38 19.33
N THR A 100 -0.96 -6.71 19.67
CA THR A 100 -0.97 -5.51 20.51
C THR A 100 -1.46 -4.30 19.71
N LEU A 101 -1.10 -4.21 18.43
CA LEU A 101 -1.53 -3.14 17.54
C LEU A 101 -2.89 -3.42 16.87
N GLY A 102 -3.34 -4.68 16.86
CA GLY A 102 -4.61 -5.10 16.29
C GLY A 102 -4.62 -5.09 14.75
N GLY A 103 -3.50 -5.45 14.12
CA GLY A 103 -3.38 -5.43 12.67
C GLY A 103 -2.11 -6.11 12.13
N LEU A 104 -1.91 -5.98 10.83
CA LEU A 104 -0.78 -6.54 10.09
C LEU A 104 0.28 -5.47 9.81
N LEU A 105 1.54 -5.81 10.04
CA LEU A 105 2.68 -5.14 9.42
C LEU A 105 3.03 -5.86 8.12
N VAL A 106 2.92 -5.17 7.00
CA VAL A 106 3.08 -5.76 5.66
C VAL A 106 4.20 -5.02 4.93
N THR A 107 5.13 -5.75 4.32
CA THR A 107 6.33 -5.16 3.72
C THR A 107 6.47 -5.56 2.26
N THR A 108 6.67 -4.57 1.40
CA THR A 108 7.00 -4.75 -0.02
C THR A 108 8.41 -4.29 -0.31
N PHE A 109 9.08 -4.98 -1.23
CA PHE A 109 10.50 -4.82 -1.55
C PHE A 109 10.73 -4.49 -3.02
N LEU A 110 11.82 -3.79 -3.28
CA LEU A 110 12.33 -3.53 -4.64
C LEU A 110 12.77 -4.83 -5.30
N ASN A 111 13.53 -5.66 -4.58
CA ASN A 111 14.03 -6.95 -5.06
C ASN A 111 13.15 -8.12 -4.57
N ASP A 112 13.31 -9.27 -5.22
CA ASP A 112 12.63 -10.54 -4.91
C ASP A 112 13.13 -11.26 -3.64
N ASN A 113 13.90 -10.56 -2.83
CA ASN A 113 14.48 -11.05 -1.60
C ASN A 113 14.52 -9.92 -0.57
N THR A 114 14.75 -10.28 0.69
CA THR A 114 14.74 -9.32 1.79
C THR A 114 16.11 -8.73 2.09
N ASN A 115 17.19 -9.10 1.40
CA ASN A 115 18.54 -8.66 1.77
C ASN A 115 18.68 -7.13 1.65
N THR A 116 18.68 -6.42 2.79
CA THR A 116 18.70 -4.95 2.83
C THR A 116 19.86 -4.47 3.71
N PHE A 117 19.95 -5.00 4.93
CA PHE A 117 21.00 -4.64 5.89
C PHE A 117 22.05 -5.74 6.02
N THR A 118 23.26 -5.36 6.42
CA THR A 118 24.29 -6.32 6.81
C THR A 118 23.80 -7.16 8.00
N ASN A 119 24.19 -8.42 8.03
CA ASN A 119 23.98 -9.32 9.16
C ASN A 119 25.28 -9.57 9.95
N ALA A 120 26.32 -8.75 9.72
CA ALA A 120 27.60 -8.87 10.42
C ALA A 120 27.46 -8.68 11.94
N GLY A 121 26.51 -7.86 12.40
CA GLY A 121 26.14 -7.72 13.81
C GLY A 121 25.06 -8.70 14.28
N GLY A 122 24.62 -9.63 13.43
CA GLY A 122 23.45 -10.48 13.64
C GLY A 122 22.17 -9.90 13.02
N GLY A 123 21.03 -10.50 13.37
CA GLY A 123 19.72 -10.15 12.81
C GLY A 123 19.34 -10.94 11.55
N ASP A 124 18.19 -10.59 10.99
CA ASP A 124 17.58 -11.22 9.81
C ASP A 124 18.01 -10.57 8.48
N GLY A 125 18.86 -9.52 8.53
CA GLY A 125 19.37 -8.82 7.36
C GLY A 125 18.36 -7.90 6.68
N TRP A 126 17.20 -7.61 7.29
CA TRP A 126 16.19 -6.77 6.65
C TRP A 126 15.24 -6.01 7.56
N SER A 127 14.86 -6.56 8.72
CA SER A 127 13.82 -5.93 9.53
C SER A 127 14.28 -4.56 10.03
N PRO A 128 13.33 -3.66 10.39
CA PRO A 128 13.70 -2.36 10.92
C PRO A 128 14.60 -2.46 12.16
N GLN A 129 14.39 -3.48 13.00
CA GLN A 129 15.28 -3.75 14.15
C GLN A 129 16.69 -4.16 13.70
N SER A 130 16.83 -5.06 12.71
CA SER A 130 18.14 -5.39 12.12
C SER A 130 18.82 -4.15 11.55
N GLY A 131 18.05 -3.24 10.93
CA GLY A 131 18.53 -1.96 10.44
C GLY A 131 19.09 -1.08 11.56
N VAL A 132 18.34 -0.91 12.66
CA VAL A 132 18.80 -0.16 13.84
C VAL A 132 20.06 -0.77 14.44
N ASP A 133 20.05 -2.09 14.69
CA ASP A 133 21.14 -2.80 15.35
C ASP A 133 22.45 -2.78 14.52
N ASN A 134 22.32 -2.79 13.19
CA ASN A 134 23.45 -2.73 12.26
C ASN A 134 23.73 -1.31 11.72
N GLY A 135 23.09 -0.27 12.28
CA GLY A 135 23.33 1.12 11.92
C GLY A 135 22.97 1.48 10.47
N GLY A 136 21.97 0.82 9.90
CA GLY A 136 21.50 1.01 8.52
C GLY A 136 22.50 0.56 7.46
N VAL A 137 23.56 -0.17 7.83
CA VAL A 137 24.61 -0.56 6.89
C VAL A 137 24.09 -1.60 5.90
N TYR A 138 24.39 -1.42 4.60
CA TYR A 138 23.84 -2.24 3.52
C TYR A 138 24.27 -3.72 3.59
N PHE A 139 23.46 -4.60 3.00
CA PHE A 139 23.74 -6.03 2.89
C PHE A 139 25.02 -6.35 2.09
N GLY A 140 25.93 -7.12 2.67
CA GLY A 140 27.18 -7.52 2.00
C GLY A 140 28.37 -6.57 2.25
N TRP A 141 28.21 -5.55 3.10
CA TRP A 141 29.32 -4.76 3.65
C TRP A 141 30.44 -5.66 4.20
N PRO A 142 31.73 -5.36 3.98
CA PRO A 142 32.29 -4.14 3.38
C PRO A 142 32.56 -4.20 1.88
N LYS A 143 31.84 -5.03 1.12
CA LYS A 143 32.06 -5.17 -0.33
C LYS A 143 30.91 -4.51 -1.09
N PRO A 144 31.08 -3.28 -1.63
CA PRO A 144 30.00 -2.56 -2.33
C PRO A 144 29.38 -3.35 -3.49
N ALA A 145 30.19 -4.13 -4.20
CA ALA A 145 29.73 -5.01 -5.28
C ALA A 145 28.77 -6.12 -4.81
N LYS A 146 28.62 -6.34 -3.50
CA LYS A 146 27.65 -7.27 -2.92
C LYS A 146 26.36 -6.60 -2.45
N ASN A 147 26.28 -5.26 -2.47
CA ASN A 147 25.04 -4.57 -2.16
C ASN A 147 24.01 -4.87 -3.26
N PRO A 148 22.89 -5.54 -2.95
CA PRO A 148 21.84 -5.79 -3.94
C PRO A 148 21.03 -4.53 -4.28
N GLY A 149 21.27 -3.41 -3.58
CA GLY A 149 20.56 -2.16 -3.81
C GLY A 149 19.09 -2.23 -3.42
N ASN A 150 18.73 -3.04 -2.42
CA ASN A 150 17.34 -3.29 -2.06
C ASN A 150 16.72 -2.11 -1.31
N ALA A 151 15.41 -1.99 -1.39
CA ALA A 151 14.62 -1.01 -0.66
C ALA A 151 13.30 -1.63 -0.25
N TYR A 152 12.68 -1.14 0.82
CA TYR A 152 11.37 -1.60 1.25
C TYR A 152 10.55 -0.49 1.90
N ALA A 153 9.22 -0.69 1.91
CA ALA A 153 8.28 0.06 2.73
C ALA A 153 7.40 -0.92 3.52
N MET A 154 7.20 -0.63 4.80
CA MET A 154 6.40 -1.41 5.76
C MET A 154 5.20 -0.60 6.21
N ILE A 155 4.02 -1.05 5.79
CA ILE A 155 2.73 -0.46 6.13
C ILE A 155 2.06 -1.19 7.30
N PHE A 156 1.12 -0.51 7.96
CA PHE A 156 0.21 -1.13 8.93
C PHE A 156 -1.22 -1.23 8.39
N VAL A 157 -1.85 -2.40 8.45
CA VAL A 157 -3.25 -2.60 8.07
C VAL A 157 -4.06 -3.12 9.25
N ASN A 158 -5.04 -2.34 9.70
CA ASN A 158 -5.98 -2.78 10.73
C ASN A 158 -6.90 -3.87 10.17
N THR A 159 -6.94 -5.04 10.80
CA THR A 159 -7.70 -6.20 10.29
C THR A 159 -9.20 -6.12 10.54
N THR A 160 -9.65 -5.19 11.40
CA THR A 160 -11.07 -4.94 11.65
C THR A 160 -11.61 -3.86 10.71
N ASN A 161 -10.81 -2.81 10.46
CA ASN A 161 -11.17 -1.72 9.56
C ASN A 161 -9.93 -1.11 8.91
N PRO A 162 -9.58 -1.50 7.67
CA PRO A 162 -8.42 -0.95 6.95
C PRO A 162 -8.44 0.57 6.75
N LEU A 163 -9.62 1.20 6.82
CA LEU A 163 -9.79 2.66 6.67
C LEU A 163 -9.68 3.42 7.99
N ALA A 164 -9.46 2.73 9.12
CA ALA A 164 -9.28 3.38 10.41
C ALA A 164 -8.01 4.23 10.41
N SER A 165 -8.11 5.46 10.90
CA SER A 165 -6.93 6.29 11.16
C SER A 165 -5.99 5.58 12.13
N LEU A 166 -4.69 5.61 11.84
CA LEU A 166 -3.70 4.98 12.70
C LEU A 166 -3.57 5.74 14.03
N THR A 167 -3.37 4.95 15.09
CA THR A 167 -2.89 5.44 16.37
C THR A 167 -1.39 5.74 16.31
N GLN A 168 -0.87 6.53 17.25
CA GLN A 168 0.57 6.81 17.29
C GLN A 168 1.41 5.53 17.41
N ALA A 169 0.99 4.56 18.23
CA ALA A 169 1.70 3.29 18.38
C ALA A 169 1.79 2.47 17.07
N GLN A 170 0.81 2.62 16.18
CA GLN A 170 0.83 2.00 14.85
C GLN A 170 1.74 2.78 13.89
N ILE A 171 1.69 4.12 13.93
CA ILE A 171 2.61 4.99 13.15
C ILE A 171 4.07 4.73 13.54
N ASP A 172 4.34 4.58 14.83
CA ASP A 172 5.67 4.32 15.36
C ASP A 172 6.29 3.02 14.79
N LYS A 173 5.46 2.09 14.31
CA LYS A 173 5.82 0.79 13.75
C LYS A 173 5.83 0.75 12.21
N LEU A 174 5.65 1.88 11.55
CA LEU A 174 5.93 2.01 10.13
C LEU A 174 7.43 2.13 9.92
N ALA A 175 7.92 1.66 8.77
CA ALA A 175 9.33 1.76 8.45
C ALA A 175 9.59 1.73 6.95
N TYR A 176 10.65 2.39 6.51
CA TYR A 176 11.21 2.17 5.19
C TYR A 176 12.72 2.04 5.27
N ALA A 177 13.31 1.43 4.24
CA ALA A 177 14.73 1.47 3.99
C ALA A 177 15.00 1.60 2.50
N ASP A 178 16.06 2.31 2.16
CA ASP A 178 16.48 2.55 0.79
C ASP A 178 18.01 2.42 0.70
N CYS A 179 18.45 1.25 0.23
CA CYS A 179 19.85 0.99 -0.11
C CYS A 179 20.12 1.11 -1.61
N ALA A 180 19.19 1.66 -2.39
CA ALA A 180 19.36 1.90 -3.81
C ALA A 180 20.28 3.13 -4.04
N PRO A 181 20.76 3.38 -5.27
CA PRO A 181 21.78 4.41 -5.50
C PRO A 181 21.43 5.81 -5.00
N GLY A 182 20.14 6.21 -5.02
CA GLY A 182 19.71 7.51 -4.51
C GLY A 182 19.48 7.55 -3.00
N GLY A 183 19.33 6.40 -2.35
CA GLY A 183 19.20 6.21 -0.91
C GLY A 183 20.50 5.99 -0.12
N MET A 184 21.67 6.00 -0.76
CA MET A 184 22.92 5.58 -0.10
C MET A 184 23.79 6.72 0.42
N MET A 185 24.26 6.60 1.66
CA MET A 185 25.24 7.47 2.34
C MET A 185 26.51 6.69 2.65
N GLY A 186 27.33 6.47 1.62
CA GLY A 186 28.52 5.63 1.74
C GLY A 186 28.13 4.16 1.97
N ALA A 187 28.24 3.68 3.21
CA ALA A 187 27.88 2.31 3.58
C ALA A 187 26.46 2.17 4.16
N VAL A 188 25.79 3.31 4.44
CA VAL A 188 24.54 3.37 5.19
C VAL A 188 23.40 3.67 4.23
N CYS A 189 22.33 2.88 4.31
CA CYS A 189 21.08 3.10 3.61
C CYS A 189 20.28 4.20 4.29
N MET A 190 19.46 4.93 3.54
CA MET A 190 18.42 5.77 4.12
C MET A 190 17.36 4.91 4.79
N THR A 191 16.92 5.29 5.99
CA THR A 191 15.89 4.57 6.73
C THR A 191 14.99 5.55 7.48
N GLY A 192 13.72 5.17 7.62
CA GLY A 192 12.77 5.87 8.48
C GLY A 192 12.30 4.92 9.58
N THR A 193 12.67 5.21 10.82
CA THR A 193 12.23 4.44 12.01
C THR A 193 11.97 5.39 13.18
N SER A 194 11.18 4.96 14.16
CA SER A 194 10.91 5.74 15.37
C SER A 194 11.57 5.12 16.61
N VAL A 195 11.88 5.97 17.61
CA VAL A 195 12.38 5.50 18.91
C VAL A 195 11.36 4.59 19.61
N ALA A 196 10.07 4.92 19.54
CA ALA A 196 9.02 4.13 20.18
C ALA A 196 8.80 2.77 19.50
N GLY A 197 9.00 2.69 18.18
CA GLY A 197 8.86 1.46 17.41
C GLY A 197 10.07 0.54 17.49
N TYR A 198 11.28 1.09 17.38
CA TYR A 198 12.50 0.31 17.13
C TYR A 198 13.71 0.76 17.97
N GLY A 199 13.51 1.66 18.93
CA GLY A 199 14.57 2.12 19.83
C GLY A 199 15.49 3.19 19.26
N SER A 200 15.41 3.50 17.96
CA SER A 200 16.19 4.57 17.33
C SER A 200 15.40 5.26 16.22
N ILE A 201 15.72 6.54 16.03
CA ILE A 201 15.36 7.27 14.82
C ILE A 201 16.13 6.67 13.63
N GLY A 202 15.51 6.73 12.45
CA GLY A 202 16.14 6.32 11.20
C GLY A 202 17.41 7.11 10.89
N THR A 203 18.17 6.63 9.92
CA THR A 203 19.34 7.37 9.41
C THR A 203 18.88 8.69 8.79
N MET A 204 19.70 9.74 8.81
CA MET A 204 19.28 11.10 8.43
C MET A 204 18.12 11.68 9.26
N SER A 205 17.94 11.12 10.46
CA SER A 205 16.89 11.51 11.37
C SER A 205 15.46 11.26 10.84
N GLY A 206 15.32 10.36 9.86
CA GLY A 206 14.04 10.01 9.24
C GLY A 206 13.07 9.32 10.22
N VAL A 207 11.82 9.80 10.29
CA VAL A 207 10.78 9.26 11.18
C VAL A 207 9.44 9.09 10.46
N PRO A 208 8.69 8.01 10.72
CA PRO A 208 7.32 7.91 10.21
C PRO A 208 6.42 8.97 10.84
N VAL A 209 5.65 9.69 10.03
CA VAL A 209 4.71 10.72 10.52
C VAL A 209 3.25 10.39 10.23
N SER A 210 2.97 9.70 9.12
CA SER A 210 1.58 9.36 8.78
C SER A 210 1.48 8.21 7.79
N GLN A 211 0.32 7.56 7.83
CA GLN A 211 -0.16 6.67 6.79
C GLN A 211 -1.66 6.91 6.59
N PHE A 212 -2.08 6.98 5.32
CA PHE A 212 -3.49 7.10 4.93
C PHE A 212 -3.87 5.96 3.99
N ILE A 213 -4.96 5.27 4.32
CA ILE A 213 -5.54 4.23 3.47
C ILE A 213 -6.88 4.73 2.93
N THR A 214 -7.09 4.56 1.62
CA THR A 214 -8.36 4.90 0.95
C THR A 214 -8.82 3.72 0.11
N ALA A 215 -10.13 3.56 -0.06
CA ALA A 215 -10.65 2.56 -1.00
C ALA A 215 -10.16 2.91 -2.42
N ALA A 216 -9.64 1.93 -3.15
CA ALA A 216 -9.33 2.15 -4.55
C ALA A 216 -10.64 2.37 -5.33
N PRO A 217 -10.69 3.28 -6.33
CA PRO A 217 -11.86 3.43 -7.18
C PRO A 217 -12.13 2.13 -7.93
N VAL A 218 -13.07 1.32 -7.44
CA VAL A 218 -13.56 0.15 -8.16
C VAL A 218 -14.64 0.64 -9.13
N PRO A 219 -14.57 0.34 -10.44
CA PRO A 219 -15.72 0.56 -11.31
C PRO A 219 -16.88 -0.25 -10.76
N GLU A 220 -17.93 0.45 -10.30
CA GLU A 220 -19.13 -0.16 -9.75
C GLU A 220 -19.60 -1.32 -10.67
N PRO A 221 -20.02 -2.48 -10.13
CA PRO A 221 -20.57 -3.59 -10.92
C PRO A 221 -21.68 -3.14 -11.88
N GLU A 222 -22.41 -2.10 -11.51
CA GLU A 222 -23.42 -1.42 -12.31
C GLU A 222 -22.85 -0.87 -13.63
N THR A 223 -21.62 -0.37 -13.64
CA THR A 223 -20.94 0.12 -14.85
C THR A 223 -20.69 -1.04 -15.82
N TYR A 224 -20.28 -2.21 -15.32
CA TYR A 224 -20.14 -3.41 -16.14
C TYR A 224 -21.50 -3.92 -16.63
N ALA A 225 -22.52 -3.90 -15.78
CA ALA A 225 -23.89 -4.27 -16.16
C ALA A 225 -24.46 -3.32 -17.22
N MET A 226 -24.22 -2.01 -17.11
CA MET A 226 -24.65 -0.99 -18.08
C MET A 226 -23.85 -1.07 -19.38
N MET A 227 -22.56 -1.38 -19.31
CA MET A 227 -21.74 -1.67 -20.50
C MET A 227 -22.24 -2.93 -21.23
N LEU A 228 -22.51 -4.01 -20.50
CA LEU A 228 -23.06 -5.26 -21.04
C LEU A 228 -24.49 -5.08 -21.57
N ALA A 229 -25.33 -4.32 -20.88
CA ALA A 229 -26.67 -3.96 -21.33
C ALA A 229 -26.60 -3.09 -22.60
N GLY A 230 -25.68 -2.12 -22.65
CA GLY A 230 -25.39 -1.31 -23.83
C GLY A 230 -24.97 -2.15 -25.03
N LEU A 231 -24.03 -3.08 -24.83
CA LEU A 231 -23.58 -4.03 -25.87
C LEU A 231 -24.71 -4.98 -26.31
N GLY A 232 -25.54 -5.44 -25.37
CA GLY A 232 -26.71 -6.27 -25.64
C GLY A 232 -27.75 -5.55 -26.50
N MET A 233 -28.03 -4.28 -26.21
CA MET A 233 -28.95 -3.44 -27.00
C MET A 233 -28.42 -3.22 -28.42
N LEU A 234 -27.12 -2.91 -28.58
CA LEU A 234 -26.50 -2.73 -29.89
C LEU A 234 -26.54 -4.02 -30.73
N GLY A 235 -26.28 -5.18 -30.09
CA GLY A 235 -26.39 -6.49 -30.74
C GLY A 235 -27.82 -6.80 -31.21
N PHE A 236 -28.82 -6.47 -30.41
CA PHE A 236 -30.23 -6.65 -30.75
C PHE A 236 -30.65 -5.78 -31.95
N VAL A 237 -30.27 -4.50 -31.96
CA VAL A 237 -30.55 -3.58 -33.08
C VAL A 237 -29.88 -4.06 -34.37
N ALA A 238 -28.63 -4.50 -34.31
CA ALA A 238 -27.91 -5.03 -35.48
C ALA A 238 -28.57 -6.29 -36.05
N ARG A 239 -29.08 -7.19 -35.19
CA ARG A 239 -29.82 -8.39 -35.61
C ARG A 239 -31.11 -8.04 -36.36
N ASN A 240 -31.90 -7.11 -35.84
CA ASN A 240 -33.16 -6.70 -36.47
C ASN A 240 -32.93 -6.06 -37.84
N ARG A 241 -31.86 -5.27 -38.00
CA ARG A 241 -31.50 -4.68 -39.30
C ARG A 241 -31.10 -5.72 -40.34
N ARG A 242 -30.45 -6.82 -39.94
CA ARG A 242 -30.13 -7.93 -40.86
C ARG A 242 -31.36 -8.72 -41.27
N GLN A 243 -32.32 -8.91 -40.38
CA GLN A 243 -33.55 -9.64 -40.66
C GLN A 243 -34.54 -8.86 -41.54
N ALA A 244 -34.49 -7.53 -41.51
CA ALA A 244 -35.31 -6.68 -42.38
C ALA A 244 -34.72 -6.47 -43.79
N ALA A 245 -33.48 -6.91 -44.02
CA ALA A 245 -32.74 -6.71 -45.28
C ALA A 245 -32.60 -8.00 -46.11
N GLY A 246 -33.26 -9.10 -45.71
CA GLY A 246 -33.38 -10.35 -46.47
C GLY A 246 -34.85 -10.72 -46.62
#